data_AF-Q2VYX4-F1
#
_entry.id   AF-Q2VYX4-F1
#
_cell.length_a   1.000
_cell.length_b   1.000
_cell.length_c   1.000
_cell.angle_alpha   90.00
_cell.angle_beta   90.00
_cell.angle_gamma   90.00
#
_symmetry.space_group_name_H-M   'P 1'
#
loop_
_entity.id
_entity.type
_entity.pdbx_description
1 polymer ?
#
loop_
_entity_poly.entity_id
_entity_poly.type
_entity_poly.pdbx_seq_one_letter_code
_entity_poly.pdbx_strand_id
1 'polypeptide(L)'
;MADDQTALDRDGEALIARPPATIAGLLEVRGLGLVRLPHLDGVALDLVVDLVAPSAVERLPEASALELLGLTLRHLLLAPFEASAAAKVRLAMRASTRDIMPP
;
A
#
# COMPACT_ATOMS: atom_id res chain seq x y z
N MET A 1 6.55 1.41 10.09
CA MET A 1 5.26 1.35 9.38
C MET A 1 4.33 2.34 10.06
N ALA A 2 3.53 3.05 9.27
CA ALA A 2 2.82 4.27 9.66
C ALA A 2 1.30 4.13 9.44
N ASP A 3 0.52 4.94 10.14
CA ASP A 3 -0.92 5.11 9.95
C ASP A 3 -1.24 6.59 9.69
N ASP A 4 -2.31 6.87 8.95
CA ASP A 4 -2.80 8.20 8.51
C ASP A 4 -1.83 9.00 7.62
N GLN A 5 -0.60 9.24 8.05
CA GLN A 5 0.41 9.99 7.30
C GLN A 5 1.68 9.18 7.13
N THR A 6 2.26 9.25 5.93
CA THR A 6 3.52 8.58 5.58
C THR A 6 4.43 9.57 4.86
N ALA A 7 5.64 9.76 5.36
CA ALA A 7 6.68 10.51 4.66
C ALA A 7 7.38 9.58 3.65
N LEU A 8 7.62 10.08 2.44
CA LEU A 8 8.33 9.37 1.39
C LEU A 8 9.62 10.11 1.04
N ASP A 9 10.73 9.39 1.06
CA ASP A 9 12.03 9.86 0.60
C ASP A 9 12.51 8.99 -0.56
N ARG A 10 13.22 9.57 -1.53
CA ARG A 10 13.89 8.80 -2.57
C ARG A 10 15.31 8.46 -2.15
N ASP A 11 15.67 7.19 -2.24
CA ASP A 11 17.02 6.67 -2.03
C ASP A 11 17.44 5.85 -3.26
N GLY A 12 18.14 6.52 -4.19
CA GLY A 12 18.51 5.96 -5.49
C GLY A 12 17.29 5.59 -6.36
N GLU A 13 17.10 4.29 -6.58
CA GLU A 13 15.98 3.71 -7.34
C GLU A 13 14.85 3.19 -6.43
N ALA A 14 14.96 3.37 -5.11
CA ALA A 14 13.93 2.98 -4.16
C ALA A 14 13.24 4.21 -3.56
N LEU A 15 11.98 4.03 -3.18
CA LEU A 15 11.25 4.95 -2.32
C LEU A 15 11.20 4.35 -0.92
N ILE A 16 11.60 5.13 0.08
CA ILE A 16 11.58 4.74 1.49
C ILE A 16 10.41 5.43 2.18
N ALA A 17 9.49 4.64 2.72
CA ALA A 17 8.34 5.10 3.48
C ALA A 17 8.61 5.09 4.98
N ARG A 18 8.31 6.21 5.65
CA ARG A 18 8.57 6.41 7.09
C ARG A 18 7.35 7.02 7.80
N PRO A 19 7.11 6.66 9.08
CA PRO A 19 6.15 7.40 9.88
C PRO A 19 6.70 8.78 10.26
N PRO A 20 5.88 9.84 10.24
CA PRO A 20 6.22 11.09 10.89
C PRO A 20 6.45 10.87 12.39
N ALA A 21 7.45 11.55 12.97
CA ALA A 21 7.87 11.33 14.36
C ALA A 21 6.74 11.54 15.39
N THR A 22 5.80 12.44 15.11
CA THR A 22 4.67 12.77 16.00
C THR A 22 3.64 11.65 16.14
N ILE A 23 3.54 10.75 15.16
CA ILE A 23 2.54 9.67 15.13
C ILE A 23 3.18 8.27 15.00
N ALA A 24 4.50 8.18 15.14
CA ALA A 24 5.23 6.93 14.98
C ALA A 24 4.75 5.84 15.98
N GLY A 25 4.38 4.69 15.43
CA GLY A 25 3.86 3.53 16.17
C GLY A 25 2.48 3.73 16.78
N LEU A 26 1.76 4.80 16.41
CA LEU A 26 0.36 5.00 16.78
C LEU A 26 -0.56 4.52 15.66
N LEU A 27 -1.71 3.97 16.04
CA LEU A 27 -2.79 3.56 15.15
C LEU A 27 -4.13 3.96 15.79
N GLU A 28 -5.02 4.61 15.05
CA GLU A 28 -6.38 4.85 15.53
C GLU A 28 -7.26 3.65 15.22
N VAL A 29 -7.81 3.01 16.26
CA VAL A 29 -8.82 1.96 16.10
C VAL A 29 -10.16 2.54 16.53
N ARG A 30 -11.02 2.83 15.54
CA ARG A 30 -12.37 3.37 15.80
C ARG A 30 -13.14 2.46 16.75
N GLY A 31 -13.66 3.05 17.84
CA GLY A 31 -14.35 2.35 18.92
C GLY A 31 -13.44 1.87 20.07
N LEU A 32 -12.12 1.88 19.89
CA LEU A 32 -11.12 1.54 20.93
C LEU A 32 -10.25 2.74 21.33
N GLY A 33 -10.00 3.67 20.40
CA GLY A 33 -9.11 4.82 20.59
C GLY A 33 -7.73 4.60 19.97
N LEU A 34 -6.72 5.34 20.44
CA LEU A 34 -5.35 5.23 19.97
C LEU A 34 -4.64 4.03 20.61
N VAL A 35 -4.02 3.20 19.78
CA VAL A 35 -3.20 2.06 20.23
C VAL A 35 -1.75 2.26 19.79
N ARG A 36 -0.82 1.75 20.61
CA ARG A 36 0.61 1.77 20.28
C ARG A 36 1.08 0.38 19.85
N LEU A 37 1.75 0.30 18.72
CA LEU A 37 2.26 -0.94 18.14
C LEU A 37 3.78 -0.83 17.83
N PRO A 38 4.50 -1.96 17.81
CA PRO A 38 5.85 -2.00 17.24
C PRO A 38 5.84 -1.50 15.79
N HIS A 39 6.86 -0.73 15.40
CA HIS A 39 6.96 -0.19 14.05
C HIS A 39 8.41 -0.18 13.57
N LEU A 40 8.56 -0.16 12.25
CA LEU A 40 9.82 0.12 11.55
C LEU A 40 9.96 1.63 11.27
N ASP A 41 11.16 2.17 11.38
CA ASP A 41 11.45 3.59 11.10
C ASP A 41 11.60 3.91 9.60
N GLY A 42 11.65 2.88 8.76
CA GLY A 42 11.68 3.00 7.31
C GLY A 42 11.53 1.64 6.61
N VAL A 43 10.89 1.63 5.45
CA VAL A 43 10.75 0.44 4.61
C VAL A 43 10.68 0.84 3.13
N ALA A 44 11.17 0.00 2.23
CA ALA A 44 10.99 0.21 0.80
C ALA A 44 9.51 0.12 0.41
N LEU A 45 9.06 0.99 -0.49
CA LEU A 45 7.71 1.01 -1.03
C LEU A 45 7.71 0.35 -2.42
N ASP A 46 7.01 -0.79 -2.54
CA ASP A 46 7.00 -1.61 -3.76
C ASP A 46 5.63 -1.65 -4.48
N LEU A 47 4.57 -1.25 -3.78
CA LEU A 47 3.18 -1.37 -4.25
C LEU A 47 2.32 -0.28 -3.62
N VAL A 48 1.51 0.39 -4.44
CA VAL A 48 0.42 1.27 -4.01
C VAL A 48 -0.91 0.58 -4.30
N VAL A 49 -1.79 0.56 -3.31
CA VAL A 49 -3.14 -0.02 -3.43
C VAL A 49 -4.18 1.03 -3.09
N ASP A 50 -4.94 1.45 -4.10
CA ASP A 50 -6.04 2.39 -3.92
C ASP A 50 -7.31 1.63 -3.56
N LEU A 51 -7.94 2.04 -2.45
CA LEU A 51 -9.18 1.46 -1.97
C LEU A 51 -10.37 2.12 -2.66
N VAL A 52 -11.06 1.37 -3.52
CA VAL A 52 -12.14 1.88 -4.38
C VAL A 52 -13.46 1.14 -4.16
N ALA A 53 -14.54 1.69 -4.71
CA ALA A 53 -15.83 1.00 -4.76
C ALA A 53 -15.73 -0.31 -5.58
N PRO A 54 -16.47 -1.38 -5.24
CA PRO A 54 -16.39 -2.66 -5.95
C PRO A 54 -16.64 -2.55 -7.46
N SER A 55 -17.51 -1.64 -7.89
CA SER A 55 -17.83 -1.42 -9.30
C SER A 55 -16.66 -0.84 -10.12
N ALA A 56 -15.64 -0.28 -9.47
CA ALA A 56 -14.44 0.23 -10.11
C ALA A 56 -13.33 -0.83 -10.25
N VAL A 57 -13.51 -2.01 -9.66
CA VAL A 57 -12.55 -3.11 -9.77
C VAL A 57 -12.95 -4.00 -10.95
N GLU A 58 -12.13 -3.97 -12.00
CA GLU A 58 -12.33 -4.82 -13.16
C GLU A 58 -12.02 -6.29 -12.84
N ARG A 59 -12.68 -7.22 -13.54
CA ARG A 59 -12.43 -8.66 -13.38
C ARG A 59 -11.04 -9.06 -13.86
N LEU A 60 -10.55 -8.43 -14.93
CA LEU A 60 -9.24 -8.62 -15.54
C LEU A 60 -8.63 -7.24 -15.82
N PRO A 61 -8.12 -6.56 -14.77
CA PRO A 61 -7.55 -5.22 -14.93
C PRO A 61 -6.24 -5.30 -15.70
N GLU A 62 -5.96 -4.27 -16.50
CA GLU A 62 -4.63 -4.06 -17.05
C GLU A 62 -3.62 -3.72 -15.94
N ALA A 63 -2.35 -4.01 -16.19
CA ALA A 63 -1.29 -3.62 -15.27
C ALA A 63 -1.21 -2.09 -15.18
N SER A 64 -1.35 -1.56 -13.96
CA SER A 64 -1.28 -0.13 -13.69
C SER A 64 -0.01 0.22 -12.91
N ALA A 65 0.44 1.46 -13.08
CA ALA A 65 1.56 2.02 -12.35
C ALA A 65 1.26 3.46 -11.92
N LEU A 66 1.90 3.88 -10.82
CA LEU A 66 1.82 5.23 -10.28
C LEU A 66 3.23 5.80 -10.17
N GLU A 67 3.41 7.07 -10.52
CA GLU A 67 4.68 7.77 -10.33
C GLU A 67 4.67 8.53 -9.00
N LEU A 68 5.67 8.27 -8.15
CA LEU A 68 5.92 9.02 -6.92
C LEU A 68 7.40 9.42 -6.87
N LEU A 69 7.68 10.71 -6.63
CA LEU A 69 9.04 11.27 -6.57
C LEU A 69 9.94 10.86 -7.77
N GLY A 70 9.35 10.74 -8.96
CA GLY A 70 10.04 10.36 -10.20
C GLY A 70 10.44 8.88 -10.29
N LEU A 71 9.80 8.00 -9.51
CA LEU A 71 9.91 6.54 -9.59
C LEU A 71 8.54 5.92 -9.86
N THR A 72 8.51 4.96 -10.79
CA THR A 72 7.30 4.24 -11.16
C THR A 72 7.10 3.03 -10.26
N LEU A 73 5.99 3.01 -9.53
CA LEU A 73 5.58 1.94 -8.64
C LEU A 73 4.43 1.15 -9.25
N ARG A 74 4.33 -0.12 -8.83
CA ARG A 74 3.15 -0.94 -9.13
C ARG A 74 1.93 -0.34 -8.45
N HIS A 75 0.81 -0.37 -9.16
CA HIS A 75 -0.44 0.20 -8.69
C HIS A 75 -1.60 -0.77 -8.90
N LEU A 76 -2.47 -0.89 -7.90
CA LEU A 76 -3.64 -1.77 -7.92
C LEU A 76 -4.85 -1.07 -7.31
N LEU A 77 -6.02 -1.35 -7.87
CA LEU A 77 -7.29 -0.98 -7.27
C LEU A 77 -7.85 -2.16 -6.48
N LEU A 78 -8.39 -1.91 -5.29
CA LEU A 78 -8.93 -2.95 -4.42
C LEU A 78 -10.24 -2.50 -3.76
N ALA A 79 -11.22 -3.39 -3.72
CA ALA A 79 -12.41 -3.20 -2.90
C ALA A 79 -12.10 -3.59 -1.43
N PRO A 80 -12.10 -2.64 -0.47
CA PRO A 80 -11.58 -2.89 0.88
C PRO A 80 -12.45 -3.80 1.75
N PHE A 81 -13.76 -3.88 1.46
CA PHE A 81 -14.74 -4.57 2.30
C PHE A 81 -15.06 -6.00 1.83
N GLU A 82 -14.37 -6.51 0.82
CA GLU A 82 -14.45 -7.93 0.49
C GLU A 82 -13.72 -8.75 1.55
N ALA A 83 -14.29 -9.89 1.94
CA ALA A 83 -13.66 -10.80 2.92
C ALA A 83 -12.24 -11.25 2.50
N SER A 84 -11.94 -11.20 1.19
CA SER A 84 -10.64 -11.57 0.63
C SER A 84 -9.66 -10.41 0.45
N ALA A 85 -10.03 -9.16 0.78
CA ALA A 85 -9.22 -7.97 0.51
C ALA A 85 -7.78 -8.08 1.03
N ALA A 86 -7.61 -8.43 2.31
CA ALA A 86 -6.27 -8.62 2.89
C ALA A 86 -5.49 -9.78 2.25
N ALA A 87 -6.18 -10.83 1.79
CA ALA A 87 -5.54 -11.94 1.08
C ALA A 87 -5.06 -11.53 -0.32
N LYS A 88 -5.84 -10.70 -1.03
CA LYS A 88 -5.47 -10.14 -2.33
C LYS A 88 -4.23 -9.24 -2.21
N VAL A 89 -4.13 -8.38 -1.19
CA VAL A 89 -2.93 -7.56 -0.94
C VAL A 89 -1.70 -8.45 -0.71
N ARG A 90 -1.81 -9.50 0.11
CA ARG A 90 -0.69 -10.44 0.32
C ARG A 90 -0.28 -11.17 -0.96
N LEU A 91 -1.22 -11.53 -1.81
CA LEU A 91 -0.93 -12.17 -3.10
C LEU A 91 -0.21 -11.19 -4.04
N ALA A 92 -0.72 -9.96 -4.16
CA ALA A 92 -0.13 -8.90 -4.96
C ALA A 92 1.31 -8.56 -4.54
N MET A 93 1.58 -8.53 -3.23
CA MET A 93 2.93 -8.33 -2.70
C MET A 93 3.91 -9.43 -3.09
N ARG A 94 3.43 -10.67 -3.23
CA ARG A 94 4.27 -11.84 -3.58
C ARG A 94 4.44 -12.02 -5.09
N ALA A 95 3.41 -11.71 -5.86
CA ALA A 95 3.45 -11.81 -7.31
C ALA A 95 4.40 -10.74 -7.87
N SER A 96 5.24 -11.09 -8.85
CA SER A 96 5.86 -10.08 -9.70
C SER A 96 4.82 -9.47 -10.64
N THR A 97 5.01 -8.24 -11.14
CA THR A 97 4.16 -7.68 -12.21
C THR A 97 4.08 -8.61 -13.43
N ARG A 98 5.10 -9.44 -13.64
CA ARG A 98 5.16 -10.43 -14.73
C ARG A 98 4.32 -11.70 -14.47
N ASP A 99 3.97 -11.98 -13.22
CA ASP A 99 3.23 -13.20 -12.83
C ASP A 99 1.71 -12.98 -12.86
N ILE A 100 1.28 -11.72 -12.87
CA ILE A 100 -0.12 -11.34 -13.07
C ILE A 100 -0.33 -11.27 -14.58
N MET A 101 -0.89 -12.32 -15.14
CA MET A 101 -1.10 -12.44 -16.58
C MET A 101 -2.14 -11.39 -17.03
N PRO A 102 -1.74 -10.38 -17.83
CA PRO A 102 -2.71 -9.51 -18.50
C PRO A 102 -3.48 -10.33 -19.56
N PRO A 103 -4.63 -9.82 -20.06
CA PRO A 103 -5.39 -10.50 -21.12
C PRO A 103 -4.55 -10.85 -22.36
#